data_AF-A0A9R1JZL2-F1
#
_entry.id   AF-A0A9R1JZL2-F1
#
_cell.length_a   1.000
_cell.length_b   1.000
_cell.length_c   1.000
_cell.angle_alpha   90.00
_cell.angle_beta   90.00
_cell.angle_gamma   90.00
#
_symmetry.space_group_name_H-M   'P 1'
#
loop_
_entity.id
_entity.type
_entity.pdbx_description
1 polymer ?
#
loop_
_entity_poly.entity_id
_entity_poly.type
_entity_poly.pdbx_seq_one_letter_code
_entity_poly.pdbx_strand_id
1 'polypeptide(L)'
;MASLTSSPWLHLLLLLVAMGGTFTAAAGSGNPTAGFQKVHLADGDFQVQSPYNGPESQRFQYRNGVRTFWVHRNDKPFNTATHTNPRSEVRLRGHDYSSGVWQFEGYGYVPSGTSGVSVIQIHNEEGAAHSTVLMCMSMTASCGSIAGRPSSLTSTTGGSAST
;
A
#
# COMPACT_ATOMS: atom_id res chain seq x y z
N MET A 1 -33.44 50.77 -34.81
CA MET A 1 -32.53 50.06 -33.88
C MET A 1 -32.78 48.57 -34.04
N ALA A 2 -31.77 47.76 -34.32
CA ALA A 2 -31.92 46.31 -34.46
C ALA A 2 -31.61 45.63 -33.12
N SER A 3 -32.52 44.78 -32.64
CA SER A 3 -32.29 44.01 -31.42
C SER A 3 -31.48 42.76 -31.72
N LEU A 4 -30.30 42.63 -31.11
CA LEU A 4 -29.49 41.42 -31.19
C LEU A 4 -30.04 40.39 -30.19
N THR A 5 -30.93 39.51 -30.66
CA THR A 5 -31.42 38.38 -29.86
C THR A 5 -30.30 37.37 -29.66
N SER A 6 -29.83 37.23 -28.42
CA SER A 6 -28.78 36.28 -28.05
C SER A 6 -29.25 34.84 -28.23
N SER A 7 -28.73 34.14 -29.24
CA SER A 7 -29.07 32.73 -29.46
C SER A 7 -28.52 31.85 -28.33
N PRO A 8 -29.37 31.11 -27.58
CA PRO A 8 -28.91 30.28 -26.47
C PRO A 8 -27.93 29.18 -26.91
N TRP A 9 -28.01 28.77 -28.18
CA TRP A 9 -27.11 27.80 -28.80
C TRP A 9 -25.66 28.30 -28.87
N LEU A 10 -25.43 29.61 -29.04
CA LEU A 10 -24.08 30.19 -29.04
C LEU A 10 -23.47 30.16 -27.63
N HIS A 11 -24.28 30.42 -26.59
CA HIS A 11 -23.85 30.31 -25.20
C HIS A 11 -23.56 28.85 -24.80
N LEU A 12 -24.38 27.90 -25.24
CA LEU A 12 -24.16 26.47 -25.00
C LEU A 12 -22.89 25.96 -25.69
N LEU A 13 -22.61 26.41 -26.92
CA LEU A 13 -21.38 26.07 -27.65
C LEU A 13 -20.14 26.65 -26.94
N LEU A 14 -20.20 27.90 -26.48
CA LEU A 14 -19.11 28.55 -25.75
C LEU A 14 -18.82 27.86 -24.41
N LEU A 15 -19.87 27.40 -23.71
CA LEU A 15 -19.74 26.58 -22.49
C LEU A 15 -19.10 25.21 -22.77
N LEU A 16 -19.43 24.55 -23.89
CA LEU A 16 -18.78 23.29 -24.26
C LEU A 16 -17.28 23.47 -24.54
N VAL A 17 -16.89 24.57 -25.19
CA VAL A 17 -15.48 24.89 -25.44
C VAL A 17 -14.74 25.24 -24.14
N ALA A 18 -15.38 25.96 -23.21
CA ALA A 18 -14.83 26.23 -21.88
C ALA A 18 -14.71 24.97 -21.00
N MET A 19 -15.61 24.00 -21.19
CA MET A 19 -15.55 22.65 -20.59
C MET A 19 -14.50 21.74 -21.26
N GLY A 20 -13.85 22.20 -22.33
CA GLY A 20 -12.66 21.60 -22.94
C GLY A 20 -11.41 21.73 -22.06
N GLY A 21 -11.55 21.48 -20.75
CA GLY A 21 -10.46 21.51 -19.79
C GLY A 21 -9.39 20.49 -20.18
N THR A 22 -8.25 20.99 -20.65
CA THR A 22 -7.11 20.15 -20.99
C THR A 22 -6.62 19.46 -19.73
N PHE A 23 -6.95 18.18 -19.57
CA PHE A 23 -6.25 17.28 -18.67
C PHE A 23 -4.82 17.09 -19.18
N THR A 24 -3.98 18.10 -18.95
CA THR A 24 -2.53 17.99 -19.04
C THR A 24 -2.13 17.01 -17.94
N ALA A 25 -2.13 15.72 -18.28
CA ALA A 25 -1.51 14.68 -17.47
C ALA A 25 -0.05 15.11 -17.27
N ALA A 26 0.24 15.63 -16.07
CA ALA A 26 1.51 16.24 -15.77
C ALA A 26 2.57 15.16 -15.60
N ALA A 27 3.07 14.65 -16.73
CA ALA A 27 4.24 13.79 -16.86
C ALA A 27 5.54 14.56 -16.55
N GLY A 28 5.52 15.35 -15.47
CA GLY A 28 6.71 15.95 -14.90
C GLY A 28 7.50 14.91 -14.13
N SER A 29 8.81 15.09 -14.05
CA SER A 29 9.73 14.40 -13.15
C SER A 29 9.52 14.85 -11.69
N GLY A 30 8.27 14.88 -11.24
CA GLY A 30 7.85 15.43 -9.95
C GLY A 30 8.17 14.51 -8.78
N ASN A 31 8.10 15.06 -7.56
CA ASN A 31 8.15 14.28 -6.34
C ASN A 31 6.98 13.25 -6.34
N PRO A 32 7.24 11.93 -6.24
CA PRO A 32 6.18 10.93 -6.19
C PRO A 32 5.33 10.99 -4.91
N THR A 33 5.66 11.84 -3.92
CA THR A 33 4.79 12.13 -2.76
C THR A 33 4.09 13.51 -2.87
N ALA A 34 4.01 14.10 -4.06
CA ALA A 34 3.29 15.37 -4.26
C ALA A 34 1.78 15.19 -3.98
N GLY A 35 1.21 16.04 -3.13
CA GLY A 35 -0.19 15.93 -2.69
C GLY A 35 -0.46 14.89 -1.59
N PHE A 36 0.57 14.16 -1.16
CA PHE A 36 0.48 13.10 -0.14
C PHE A 36 1.04 13.58 1.21
N GLN A 37 0.26 13.47 2.28
CA GLN A 37 0.71 13.78 3.65
C GLN A 37 1.31 12.54 4.32
N LYS A 38 2.50 12.68 4.93
CA LYS A 38 3.15 11.59 5.68
C LYS A 38 2.40 11.31 6.98
N VAL A 39 1.91 10.07 7.09
CA VAL A 39 1.39 9.49 8.32
C VAL A 39 2.56 9.08 9.21
N HIS A 40 2.45 9.38 10.51
CA HIS A 40 3.39 8.92 11.51
C HIS A 40 3.02 7.49 11.91
N LEU A 41 4.00 6.59 11.96
CA LEU A 41 3.83 5.23 12.45
C LEU A 41 4.62 5.09 13.75
N ALA A 42 3.93 4.90 14.87
CA ALA A 42 4.55 4.65 16.17
C ALA A 42 4.96 3.17 16.30
N ASP A 43 5.93 2.83 17.15
CA ASP A 43 6.39 1.44 17.27
C ASP A 43 5.27 0.46 17.72
N GLY A 44 4.24 0.95 18.41
CA GLY A 44 3.05 0.17 18.78
C GLY A 44 2.10 -0.17 17.61
N ASP A 45 2.20 0.54 16.48
CA ASP A 45 1.38 0.30 15.29
C ASP A 45 1.85 -0.97 14.56
N PHE A 46 3.10 -1.39 14.77
CA PHE A 46 3.74 -2.52 14.10
C PHE A 46 3.43 -3.85 14.82
N GLN A 47 2.21 -4.36 14.68
CA GLN A 47 1.86 -5.69 15.19
C GLN A 47 2.60 -6.78 14.41
N VAL A 48 3.60 -7.39 15.06
CA VAL A 48 4.26 -8.60 14.56
C VAL A 48 3.25 -9.74 14.47
N GLN A 49 3.33 -10.53 13.40
CA GLN A 49 2.70 -11.84 13.30
C GLN A 49 3.81 -12.85 13.01
N SER A 50 3.85 -13.96 13.76
CA SER A 50 4.85 -15.01 13.63
C SER A 50 4.22 -16.40 13.75
N PRO A 51 4.87 -17.47 13.27
CA PRO A 51 4.42 -18.85 13.43
C PRO A 51 4.12 -19.21 14.89
N TYR A 52 2.96 -19.80 15.20
CA TYR A 52 2.57 -20.09 16.58
C TYR A 52 3.41 -21.19 17.26
N ASN A 53 4.25 -21.92 16.52
CA ASN A 53 5.01 -23.07 16.99
C ASN A 53 6.47 -22.75 17.39
N GLY A 54 6.82 -21.47 17.53
CA GLY A 54 8.13 -21.03 18.02
C GLY A 54 8.04 -19.63 18.63
N PRO A 55 9.07 -19.20 19.39
CA PRO A 55 9.10 -17.87 19.96
C PRO A 55 9.34 -16.80 18.88
N GLU A 56 8.63 -15.67 18.99
CA GLU A 56 8.72 -14.54 18.04
C GLU A 56 10.17 -14.07 17.84
N SER A 57 11.00 -14.08 18.88
CA SER A 57 12.42 -13.68 18.83
C SER A 57 13.33 -14.56 17.97
N GLN A 58 12.84 -15.70 17.47
CA GLN A 58 13.51 -16.52 16.45
C GLN A 58 12.92 -16.34 15.04
N ARG A 59 11.95 -15.44 14.86
CA ARG A 59 11.20 -15.22 13.61
C ARG A 59 11.12 -13.74 13.21
N PHE A 60 11.20 -12.85 14.18
CA PHE A 60 11.27 -11.40 13.98
C PHE A 60 12.43 -10.79 14.79
N GLN A 61 13.05 -9.75 14.23
CA GLN A 61 13.95 -8.85 14.96
C GLN A 61 13.78 -7.42 14.44
N TYR A 62 13.66 -6.46 15.34
CA TYR A 62 13.86 -5.04 15.05
C TYR A 62 15.20 -4.58 15.60
N ARG A 63 16.06 -4.01 14.74
CA ARG A 63 17.36 -3.46 15.14
C ARG A 63 17.79 -2.34 14.20
N ASN A 64 18.18 -1.19 14.75
CA ASN A 64 18.73 -0.04 14.01
C ASN A 64 17.86 0.40 12.81
N GLY A 65 16.52 0.40 12.97
CA GLY A 65 15.57 0.72 11.90
C GLY A 65 15.22 -0.44 10.96
N VAL A 66 16.01 -1.52 10.94
CA VAL A 66 15.77 -2.70 10.10
C VAL A 66 14.85 -3.68 10.82
N ARG A 67 13.78 -4.11 10.14
CA ARG A 67 12.90 -5.21 10.56
C ARG A 67 13.27 -6.45 9.76
N THR A 68 13.77 -7.48 10.44
CA THR A 68 14.21 -8.75 9.83
C THR A 68 13.18 -9.83 10.14
N PHE A 69 12.81 -10.60 9.12
CA PHE A 69 11.80 -11.66 9.19
C PHE A 69 12.42 -12.99 8.75
N TRP A 70 12.11 -14.05 9.48
CA TRP A 70 12.51 -15.41 9.15
C TRP A 70 11.27 -16.32 9.11
N VAL A 71 11.22 -17.16 8.08
CA VAL A 71 10.28 -18.29 7.97
C VAL A 71 11.11 -19.54 7.70
N HIS A 72 10.76 -20.65 8.33
CA HIS A 72 11.47 -21.92 8.25
C HIS A 72 10.55 -23.05 7.77
N ARG A 73 11.14 -24.08 7.17
CA ARG A 73 10.42 -25.24 6.57
C ARG A 73 9.36 -25.88 7.48
N ASN A 74 9.61 -25.88 8.79
CA ASN A 74 8.79 -26.58 9.78
C ASN A 74 7.88 -25.62 10.58
N ASP A 75 7.78 -24.36 10.16
CA ASP A 75 6.90 -23.40 10.79
C ASP A 75 5.42 -23.71 10.51
N LYS A 76 4.55 -23.16 11.37
CA LYS A 76 3.11 -23.24 11.27
C LYS A 76 2.53 -21.87 10.87
N PRO A 77 1.22 -21.78 10.56
CA PRO A 77 0.57 -20.49 10.32
C PRO A 77 0.72 -19.57 11.56
N PHE A 78 0.37 -18.29 11.40
CA PHE A 78 0.44 -17.34 12.52
C PHE A 78 -0.61 -17.60 13.62
N ASN A 79 -1.70 -18.30 13.29
CA ASN A 79 -2.75 -18.70 14.22
C ASN A 79 -3.27 -20.12 13.89
N THR A 80 -4.09 -20.69 14.77
CA THR A 80 -4.71 -22.01 14.57
C THR A 80 -6.07 -21.95 13.85
N ALA A 81 -6.62 -20.75 13.64
CA ALA A 81 -7.94 -20.55 13.05
C ALA A 81 -7.94 -20.49 11.52
N THR A 82 -6.82 -20.11 10.90
CA THR A 82 -6.71 -19.94 9.44
C THR A 82 -5.73 -20.92 8.81
N HIS A 83 -6.13 -21.54 7.70
CA HIS A 83 -5.29 -22.45 6.93
C HIS A 83 -4.34 -21.68 5.98
N THR A 84 -3.75 -20.59 6.45
CA THR A 84 -2.79 -19.77 5.70
C THR A 84 -1.39 -20.38 5.76
N ASN A 85 -0.52 -20.09 4.78
CA ASN A 85 0.88 -20.56 4.86
C ASN A 85 1.65 -19.88 6.02
N PRO A 86 2.71 -20.52 6.54
CA PRO A 86 3.60 -19.91 7.53
C PRO A 86 4.17 -18.57 7.05
N ARG A 87 4.12 -17.56 7.92
CA ARG A 87 4.68 -16.23 7.65
C ARG A 87 5.20 -15.60 8.93
N SER A 88 6.24 -14.79 8.79
CA SER A 88 6.58 -13.76 9.78
C SER A 88 6.53 -12.41 9.08
N GLU A 89 5.74 -11.50 9.63
CA GLU A 89 5.43 -10.21 9.02
C GLU A 89 5.07 -9.17 10.11
N VAL A 90 4.73 -7.95 9.69
CA VAL A 90 4.05 -6.98 10.53
C VAL A 90 2.75 -6.53 9.84
N ARG A 91 1.64 -6.54 10.57
CA ARG A 91 0.43 -5.77 10.24
C ARG A 91 0.55 -4.38 10.86
N LEU A 92 0.27 -3.34 10.10
CA LEU A 92 0.02 -1.99 10.65
C LEU A 92 -1.38 -1.96 11.28
N ARG A 93 -1.48 -1.60 12.55
CA ARG A 93 -2.74 -1.40 13.29
C ARG A 93 -3.03 0.10 13.46
N GLY A 94 -4.31 0.46 13.56
CA GLY A 94 -4.74 1.87 13.68
C GLY A 94 -4.68 2.67 12.38
N HIS A 95 -4.28 2.02 11.27
CA HIS A 95 -4.16 2.58 9.93
C HIS A 95 -4.96 1.78 8.90
N ASP A 96 -6.03 1.12 9.34
CA ASP A 96 -6.98 0.43 8.45
C ASP A 96 -7.76 1.49 7.63
N TYR A 97 -7.74 1.37 6.30
CA TYR A 97 -8.14 2.43 5.38
C TYR A 97 -9.55 2.20 4.78
N SER A 98 -10.46 3.15 5.01
CA SER A 98 -11.84 3.13 4.52
C SER A 98 -12.06 3.91 3.22
N SER A 99 -11.13 4.82 2.88
CA SER A 99 -11.33 5.86 1.87
C SER A 99 -10.03 6.63 1.57
N GLY A 100 -10.02 7.39 0.47
CA GLY A 100 -8.86 8.16 0.01
C GLY A 100 -7.85 7.31 -0.79
N VAL A 101 -6.79 7.96 -1.30
CA VAL A 101 -5.67 7.26 -1.95
C VAL A 101 -4.55 7.12 -0.93
N TRP A 102 -4.05 5.89 -0.75
CA TRP A 102 -2.96 5.58 0.17
C TRP A 102 -1.75 5.07 -0.60
N GLN A 103 -0.62 5.73 -0.38
CA GLN A 103 0.68 5.37 -0.94
C GLN A 103 1.56 4.78 0.17
N PHE A 104 2.02 3.56 -0.08
CA PHE A 104 2.89 2.80 0.80
C PHE A 104 4.33 2.95 0.30
N GLU A 105 5.00 4.04 0.69
CA GLU A 105 6.46 4.07 0.58
C GLU A 105 7.05 3.21 1.72
N GLY A 106 7.76 2.14 1.27
CA GLY A 106 9.36 -0.17 1.68
C GLY A 106 10.65 -0.68 0.93
N TYR A 107 11.85 -0.30 1.39
CA TYR A 107 13.11 -0.94 1.02
C TYR A 107 13.12 -2.37 1.53
N GLY A 108 13.14 -3.35 0.62
CA GLY A 108 13.13 -4.77 0.94
C GLY A 108 14.37 -5.49 0.39
N TYR A 109 15.00 -6.32 1.22
CA TYR A 109 16.01 -7.27 0.78
C TYR A 109 15.50 -8.70 0.96
N VAL A 110 15.50 -9.46 -0.14
CA VAL A 110 15.17 -10.90 -0.14
C VAL A 110 16.48 -11.66 -0.40
N PRO A 111 16.90 -12.58 0.49
CA PRO A 111 18.14 -13.33 0.30
C PRO A 111 18.17 -14.13 -1.00
N SER A 112 19.34 -14.19 -1.64
CA SER A 112 19.57 -15.00 -2.84
C SER A 112 19.24 -16.48 -2.59
N GLY A 113 18.35 -17.04 -3.41
CA GLY A 113 17.85 -18.42 -3.26
C GLY A 113 16.45 -18.52 -2.66
N THR A 114 15.94 -17.45 -2.02
CA THR A 114 14.55 -17.38 -1.57
C THR A 114 13.60 -17.07 -2.73
N SER A 115 12.58 -17.92 -2.91
CA SER A 115 11.54 -17.79 -3.94
C SER A 115 10.16 -18.00 -3.34
N GLY A 116 9.10 -17.49 -3.97
CA GLY A 116 7.71 -17.70 -3.56
C GLY A 116 7.26 -16.90 -2.34
N VAL A 117 8.07 -15.93 -1.88
CA VAL A 117 7.75 -15.12 -0.69
C VAL A 117 6.96 -13.86 -1.07
N SER A 118 5.93 -13.55 -0.29
CA SER A 118 5.31 -12.22 -0.32
C SER A 118 6.14 -11.23 0.51
N VAL A 119 6.25 -9.99 0.05
CA VAL A 119 6.99 -8.90 0.71
C VAL A 119 6.05 -7.75 1.11
N ILE A 120 4.96 -7.55 0.38
CA ILE A 120 3.89 -6.59 0.70
C ILE A 120 2.56 -7.26 0.34
N GLN A 121 1.56 -7.15 1.22
CA GLN A 121 0.20 -7.57 0.92
C GLN A 121 -0.83 -6.56 1.43
N ILE A 122 -1.87 -6.32 0.63
CA ILE A 122 -2.99 -5.41 0.90
C ILE A 122 -4.24 -6.28 1.03
N HIS A 123 -4.91 -6.18 2.17
CA HIS A 123 -6.16 -6.90 2.45
C HIS A 123 -7.37 -5.96 2.39
N ASN A 124 -8.54 -6.53 2.09
CA ASN A 124 -9.85 -5.92 2.30
C ASN A 124 -10.27 -6.03 3.78
N GLU A 125 -11.45 -5.50 4.10
CA GLU A 125 -12.13 -5.74 5.38
C GLU A 125 -12.42 -7.24 5.64
N GLU A 126 -12.56 -7.59 6.92
CA GLU A 126 -12.88 -8.95 7.33
C GLU A 126 -14.31 -9.34 6.91
N GLY A 127 -14.44 -10.48 6.23
CA GLY A 127 -15.69 -10.95 5.64
C GLY A 127 -15.89 -10.59 4.15
N ALA A 128 -14.99 -9.79 3.55
CA ALA A 128 -15.03 -9.53 2.11
C ALA A 128 -14.83 -10.81 1.26
N ALA A 129 -15.44 -10.85 0.07
CA ALA A 129 -15.41 -12.02 -0.83
C ALA A 129 -13.99 -12.44 -1.28
N HIS A 130 -13.03 -11.52 -1.24
CA HIS A 130 -11.61 -11.78 -1.43
C HIS A 130 -10.85 -11.11 -0.28
N SER A 131 -10.07 -11.89 0.47
CA SER A 131 -9.31 -11.33 1.61
C SER A 131 -8.16 -10.43 1.15
N THR A 132 -7.39 -10.85 0.14
CA THR A 132 -6.22 -10.12 -0.38
C THR A 132 -6.55 -9.43 -1.70
N VAL A 133 -6.23 -8.14 -1.82
CA VAL A 133 -6.42 -7.31 -3.03
C VAL A 133 -5.16 -7.31 -3.90
N LEU A 134 -3.99 -7.17 -3.27
CA LEU A 134 -2.70 -7.09 -3.93
C LEU A 134 -1.65 -7.84 -3.10
N MET A 135 -0.78 -8.58 -3.78
CA MET A 135 0.34 -9.30 -3.18
C MET A 135 1.59 -9.09 -4.03
N CYS A 136 2.62 -8.46 -3.48
CA CYS A 136 3.91 -8.27 -4.12
C CYS A 136 4.84 -9.42 -3.74
N MET A 137 5.21 -10.27 -4.70
CA MET A 137 5.98 -11.49 -4.45
C MET A 137 7.38 -11.44 -5.07
N SER A 138 8.36 -12.00 -4.36
CA SER A 138 9.70 -12.30 -4.88
C SER A 138 9.74 -13.71 -5.44
N MET A 139 10.11 -13.84 -6.71
CA MET A 139 10.30 -15.11 -7.41
C MET A 139 11.74 -15.20 -7.92
N THR A 140 12.42 -16.32 -7.68
CA THR A 140 13.80 -16.53 -8.16
C THR A 140 13.83 -16.67 -9.67
N ALA A 141 14.56 -15.79 -10.34
CA ALA A 141 14.94 -15.88 -11.75
C ALA A 141 16.47 -15.67 -11.90
N SER A 142 17.24 -16.18 -10.93
CA SER A 142 18.48 -15.58 -10.38
C SER A 142 18.20 -14.36 -9.46
N CYS A 143 19.25 -13.75 -8.92
CA CYS A 143 19.17 -12.88 -7.74
C CYS A 143 18.50 -11.52 -8.00
N GLY A 144 17.64 -11.08 -7.08
CA GLY A 144 16.96 -9.79 -7.15
C GLY A 144 16.87 -9.09 -5.79
N SER A 145 17.00 -7.76 -5.79
CA SER A 145 16.65 -6.90 -4.65
C SER A 145 15.36 -6.15 -4.99
N ILE A 146 14.39 -6.13 -4.08
CA ILE A 146 13.11 -5.44 -4.32
C ILE A 146 13.27 -3.98 -3.92
N ALA A 147 13.74 -3.19 -4.89
CA ALA A 147 13.92 -1.75 -4.78
C ALA A 147 12.59 -1.00 -4.90
N GLY A 148 11.65 -1.30 -4.00
CA GLY A 148 10.71 -0.29 -3.55
C GLY A 148 11.44 0.71 -2.65
N ARG A 149 11.00 1.97 -2.64
CA ARG A 149 11.09 2.80 -1.43
C ARG A 149 9.77 2.55 -0.71
N PRO A 150 9.67 1.59 0.23
CA PRO A 150 9.82 2.01 2.21
C PRO A 150 10.29 3.37 2.71
N SER A 151 9.49 4.09 3.49
CA SER A 151 9.84 5.07 4.56
C SER A 151 8.61 5.77 5.17
N SER A 152 7.43 5.71 4.52
CA SER A 152 6.20 6.41 4.91
C SER A 152 4.93 5.77 4.34
N LEU A 153 3.96 5.54 5.21
CA LEU A 153 2.55 5.56 4.81
C LEU A 153 2.15 7.02 4.54
N THR A 154 1.44 7.28 3.44
CA THR A 154 0.93 8.61 3.12
C THR A 154 -0.46 8.56 2.51
N SER A 155 -1.32 9.54 2.82
CA SER A 155 -2.67 9.64 2.25
C SER A 155 -2.97 11.01 1.64
N THR A 156 -3.95 11.06 0.74
CA THR A 156 -4.59 12.30 0.28
C THR A 156 -5.74 12.68 1.21
N THR A 157 -5.86 13.98 1.53
CA THR A 157 -6.82 14.47 2.54
C THR A 157 -8.27 14.10 2.22
N GLY A 158 -8.92 13.35 3.10
CA GLY A 158 -10.35 13.00 2.98
C GLY A 158 -10.77 11.73 3.74
N GLY A 159 -9.85 10.79 3.97
CA GLY A 159 -10.14 9.55 4.70
C GLY A 159 -9.81 9.63 6.20
N SER A 160 -10.82 9.50 7.05
CA SER A 160 -10.62 9.28 8.49
C SER A 160 -10.23 7.82 8.74
N ALA A 161 -9.03 7.59 9.28
CA ALA A 161 -8.69 6.29 9.87
C ALA A 161 -9.60 6.04 11.09
N SER A 162 -10.23 4.87 11.13
CA SER A 162 -11.02 4.42 12.29
C SER A 162 -10.09 3.83 13.34
N THR A 163 -10.16 4.36 14.55
CA THR A 163 -9.44 3.91 15.76
C THR A 163 -9.98 2.59 16.30
#